data_AF-A0A524MJF7-F1
#
_entry.id   AF-A0A524MJF7-F1
#
_cell.length_a   1.000
_cell.length_b   1.000
_cell.length_c   1.000
_cell.angle_alpha   90.00
_cell.angle_beta   90.00
_cell.angle_gamma   90.00
#
_symmetry.space_group_name_H-M   'P 1'
#
loop_
_entity.id
_entity.type
_entity.pdbx_description
1 polymer ?
#
loop_
_entity_poly.entity_id
_entity_poly.type
_entity_poly.pdbx_seq_one_letter_code
_entity_poly.pdbx_strand_id
1 'polypeptide(L)'
;MTSGPTWKLVNDDSSIDEFIDIRRIVGNQVIRAYLLNGIIETRRVEKIPGKLRGPKNEFKDFAKFLIIRIKKGDSEFKILAETGVYENLRIVGTDSEELVKKTRDEVIKIFTDALENPEENDTKLILSNDSEVK
;
A
#
# COMPACT_ATOMS: atom_id res chain seq x y z
N MET A 1 10.93 16.07 7.92
CA MET A 1 9.77 16.60 7.16
C MET A 1 9.97 16.23 5.71
N THR A 2 9.19 15.28 5.21
CA THR A 2 9.19 14.88 3.80
C THR A 2 8.52 15.97 2.98
N SER A 3 9.28 16.69 2.14
CA SER A 3 8.79 17.89 1.42
C SER A 3 7.96 17.56 0.16
N GLY A 4 7.15 16.51 0.20
CA GLY A 4 6.43 15.99 -0.97
C GLY A 4 4.90 15.92 -0.78
N PRO A 5 4.14 15.77 -1.87
CA PRO A 5 2.71 15.42 -1.78
C PRO A 5 2.52 14.12 -0.99
N THR A 6 1.64 14.11 0.02
CA THR A 6 1.37 12.94 0.87
C THR A 6 -0.10 12.53 0.85
N TRP A 7 -0.35 11.23 0.81
CA TRP A 7 -1.64 10.64 1.15
C TRP A 7 -1.78 10.55 2.66
N LYS A 8 -3.00 10.68 3.17
CA LYS A 8 -3.27 10.64 4.60
C LYS A 8 -4.39 9.67 4.90
N LEU A 9 -4.10 8.63 5.68
CA LEU A 9 -5.11 7.77 6.26
C LEU A 9 -5.42 8.28 7.67
N VAL A 10 -6.64 8.76 7.86
CA VAL A 10 -7.14 9.16 9.18
C VAL A 10 -7.82 7.94 9.80
N ASN A 11 -7.23 7.43 10.88
CA ASN A 11 -7.74 6.28 11.64
C ASN A 11 -8.86 6.72 12.60
N ASP A 12 -9.57 5.75 13.19
CA ASP A 12 -10.68 6.00 14.11
C ASP A 12 -10.25 6.69 15.42
N ASP A 13 -9.04 6.42 15.89
CA ASP A 13 -8.43 7.10 17.04
C ASP A 13 -7.94 8.52 16.71
N SER A 14 -8.24 9.02 15.52
CA SER A 14 -7.78 10.29 14.96
C SER A 14 -6.28 10.39 14.71
N SER A 15 -5.52 9.28 14.83
CA SER A 15 -4.15 9.21 14.35
C SER A 15 -4.11 9.32 12.82
N ILE A 16 -2.99 9.83 12.29
CA ILE A 16 -2.81 10.05 10.86
C ILE A 16 -1.57 9.28 10.41
N ASP A 17 -1.78 8.26 9.58
CA ASP A 17 -0.72 7.62 8.80
C ASP A 17 -0.49 8.42 7.51
N GLU A 18 0.75 8.84 7.27
CA GLU A 18 1.14 9.57 6.06
C GLU A 18 1.94 8.69 5.10
N PHE A 19 1.59 8.77 3.81
CA PHE A 19 2.30 8.07 2.74
C PHE A 19 2.79 9.08 1.71
N ILE A 20 4.09 9.12 1.47
CA ILE A 20 4.73 9.92 0.43
C ILE A 20 4.24 9.44 -0.93
N ASP A 21 3.72 10.33 -1.78
CA ASP A 21 3.27 9.99 -3.12
C ASP A 21 4.48 9.65 -4.02
N ILE A 22 4.55 8.39 -4.43
CA ILE A 22 5.64 7.86 -5.27
C ILE A 22 5.21 7.58 -6.71
N ARG A 23 4.02 8.02 -7.13
CA ARG A 23 3.52 7.78 -8.50
C ARG A 23 4.45 8.32 -9.60
N ARG A 24 5.21 9.38 -9.30
CA ARG A 24 6.23 9.93 -10.21
C ARG A 24 7.45 9.02 -10.38
N ILE A 25 7.73 8.16 -9.40
CA ILE A 25 8.83 7.19 -9.41
C ILE A 25 8.38 5.92 -10.13
N VAL A 26 7.28 5.31 -9.66
CA VAL A 26 6.81 4.00 -10.16
C VAL A 26 6.05 4.10 -11.49
N GLY A 27 5.52 5.28 -11.82
CA GLY A 27 4.69 5.52 -13.00
C GLY A 27 3.30 4.87 -12.90
N ASN A 28 2.71 4.54 -14.05
CA ASN A 28 1.45 3.80 -14.14
C ASN A 28 1.68 2.29 -14.20
N GLN A 29 2.63 1.78 -13.41
CA GLN A 29 2.85 0.34 -13.36
C GLN A 29 1.73 -0.35 -12.61
N VAL A 30 1.38 -1.51 -13.14
CA VAL A 30 0.16 -2.24 -12.84
C VAL A 30 0.58 -3.64 -12.42
N ILE A 31 0.27 -4.02 -11.19
CA ILE A 31 0.68 -5.29 -10.57
C ILE A 31 -0.54 -6.18 -10.44
N ARG A 32 -0.42 -7.44 -10.83
CA ARG A 32 -1.57 -8.33 -10.99
C ARG A 32 -2.23 -8.63 -9.64
N ALA A 33 -3.54 -8.42 -9.54
CA ALA A 33 -4.25 -8.58 -8.27
C ALA A 33 -4.31 -10.03 -7.78
N TYR A 34 -4.12 -11.04 -8.65
CA TYR A 34 -4.06 -12.44 -8.21
C TYR A 34 -2.95 -12.70 -7.20
N LEU A 35 -1.90 -11.86 -7.17
CA LEU A 35 -0.82 -11.97 -6.19
C LEU A 35 -1.31 -11.76 -4.75
N LEU A 36 -2.50 -11.17 -4.56
CA LEU A 36 -3.10 -11.06 -3.23
C LEU A 36 -3.67 -12.39 -2.73
N ASN A 37 -3.99 -13.34 -3.62
CA ASN A 37 -4.68 -14.59 -3.26
C ASN A 37 -3.92 -15.35 -2.18
N GLY A 38 -2.59 -15.48 -2.30
CA GLY A 38 -1.79 -16.18 -1.30
C GLY A 38 -1.85 -15.54 0.09
N ILE A 39 -1.95 -14.21 0.18
CA ILE A 39 -2.04 -13.49 1.45
C ILE A 39 -3.44 -13.65 2.06
N ILE A 40 -4.46 -13.61 1.21
CA ILE A 40 -5.86 -13.77 1.60
C ILE A 40 -6.11 -15.19 2.12
N GLU A 41 -5.66 -16.21 1.39
CA GLU A 41 -5.79 -17.62 1.75
C GLU A 41 -5.07 -17.94 3.08
N THR A 42 -3.92 -17.30 3.32
CA THR A 42 -3.16 -17.44 4.57
C THR A 42 -3.69 -16.58 5.72
N ARG A 43 -4.84 -15.89 5.53
CA ARG A 43 -5.51 -15.03 6.54
C ARG A 43 -4.59 -13.92 7.10
N ARG A 44 -3.63 -13.44 6.31
CA ARG A 44 -2.74 -12.33 6.66
C ARG A 44 -3.38 -10.97 6.32
N VAL A 45 -4.68 -10.86 6.57
CA VAL A 45 -5.51 -9.70 6.25
C VAL A 45 -6.01 -9.06 7.53
N GLU A 46 -5.87 -7.74 7.62
CA GLU A 46 -6.38 -6.90 8.68
C GLU A 46 -7.37 -5.89 8.08
N LYS A 47 -8.53 -5.75 8.70
CA LYS A 47 -9.52 -4.75 8.30
C LYS A 47 -9.55 -3.63 9.32
N ILE A 48 -9.44 -2.39 8.84
CA ILE A 48 -9.47 -1.20 9.67
C ILE A 48 -10.52 -0.20 9.16
N PRO A 49 -11.14 0.55 10.06
CA PRO A 49 -11.88 1.75 9.69
C PRO A 49 -10.89 2.88 9.36
N GLY A 50 -11.26 3.76 8.43
CA GLY A 50 -10.41 4.91 8.12
C GLY A 50 -10.92 5.75 6.96
N LYS A 51 -10.43 6.99 6.89
CA LYS A 51 -10.72 7.94 5.81
C LYS A 51 -9.44 8.30 5.09
N LEU A 52 -9.38 7.96 3.81
CA LEU A 52 -8.23 8.28 2.97
C LEU A 52 -8.39 9.68 2.34
N ARG A 53 -7.33 10.47 2.41
CA ARG A 53 -7.17 11.71 1.67
C ARG A 53 -6.02 11.62 0.69
N GLY A 54 -6.26 12.11 -0.52
CA GLY A 54 -5.24 12.21 -1.55
C GLY A 54 -4.26 13.35 -1.30
N PRO A 55 -3.24 13.49 -2.18
CA PRO A 55 -2.17 14.47 -1.97
C PRO A 55 -2.56 15.93 -2.17
N LYS A 56 -3.75 16.20 -2.71
CA LYS A 56 -4.35 17.53 -2.74
C LYS A 56 -5.37 17.72 -1.61
N ASN A 57 -5.31 16.85 -0.58
CA ASN A 57 -6.23 16.80 0.55
C ASN A 57 -7.69 16.47 0.15
N GLU A 58 -7.89 15.90 -1.04
CA GLU A 58 -9.21 15.48 -1.50
C GLU A 58 -9.64 14.14 -0.88
N PHE A 59 -10.93 13.98 -0.55
CA PHE A 59 -11.43 12.70 -0.06
C PHE A 59 -11.31 11.61 -1.13
N LYS A 60 -10.89 10.42 -0.69
CA LYS A 60 -10.82 9.21 -1.50
C LYS A 60 -11.63 8.10 -0.84
N ASP A 61 -12.19 7.26 -1.68
CA ASP A 61 -12.87 6.05 -1.26
C ASP A 61 -11.82 5.01 -0.83
N PHE A 62 -11.60 4.86 0.47
CA PHE A 62 -10.59 3.95 1.01
C PHE A 62 -10.88 2.48 0.67
N ALA A 63 -12.13 2.10 0.40
CA ALA A 63 -12.47 0.74 -0.02
C ALA A 63 -11.81 0.36 -1.36
N LYS A 64 -11.44 1.35 -2.18
CA LYS A 64 -10.70 1.17 -3.43
C LYS A 64 -9.19 1.13 -3.26
N PHE A 65 -8.67 1.17 -2.03
CA PHE A 65 -7.25 1.11 -1.74
C PHE A 65 -6.96 -0.04 -0.78
N LEU A 66 -5.70 -0.45 -0.77
CA LEU A 66 -5.16 -1.36 0.21
C LEU A 66 -3.78 -0.88 0.64
N ILE A 67 -3.37 -1.29 1.83
CA ILE A 67 -2.04 -1.06 2.35
C ILE A 67 -1.35 -2.40 2.48
N ILE A 68 -0.15 -2.51 1.90
CA ILE A 68 0.72 -3.66 2.03
C ILE A 68 1.77 -3.32 3.05
N ARG A 69 1.68 -3.95 4.23
CA ARG A 69 2.68 -3.83 5.28
C ARG A 69 3.68 -4.96 5.11
N ILE A 70 4.95 -4.60 5.02
CA ILE A 70 6.07 -5.51 4.78
C ILE A 70 7.01 -5.41 5.96
N LYS A 71 7.37 -6.54 6.55
CA LYS A 71 8.32 -6.60 7.66
C LYS A 71 9.40 -7.63 7.38
N LYS A 72 10.62 -7.14 7.15
CA LYS A 72 11.78 -7.98 6.82
C LYS A 72 12.91 -7.70 7.81
N GLY A 73 13.13 -8.61 8.75
CA GLY A 73 14.06 -8.42 9.85
C GLY A 73 13.64 -7.24 10.73
N ASP A 74 14.54 -6.27 10.88
CA ASP A 74 14.30 -5.04 11.68
C ASP A 74 13.65 -3.91 10.86
N SER A 75 13.47 -4.09 9.54
CA SER A 75 12.84 -3.10 8.68
C SER A 75 11.34 -3.38 8.52
N GLU A 76 10.53 -2.36 8.75
CA GLU A 76 9.09 -2.37 8.49
C GLU A 76 8.72 -1.13 7.67
N PHE A 77 7.89 -1.33 6.64
CA PHE A 77 7.35 -0.25 5.83
C PHE A 77 6.01 -0.64 5.23
N LYS A 78 5.22 0.37 4.87
CA LYS A 78 3.89 0.25 4.30
C LYS A 78 3.85 0.87 2.91
N ILE A 79 3.21 0.18 1.97
CA ILE A 79 2.94 0.69 0.63
C ILE A 79 1.43 0.82 0.45
N LEU A 80 0.99 2.01 0.05
CA LEU A 80 -0.39 2.27 -0.34
C LEU A 80 -0.56 1.95 -1.83
N ALA A 81 -1.55 1.13 -2.15
CA ALA A 81 -1.91 0.77 -3.51
C ALA A 81 -3.41 0.99 -3.77
N GLU A 82 -3.73 1.46 -4.97
CA GLU A 82 -5.10 1.56 -5.50
C GLU A 82 -5.47 0.21 -6.15
N THR A 83 -6.65 -0.29 -5.82
CA THR A 83 -7.22 -1.56 -6.30
C THR A 83 -8.23 -1.32 -7.43
N GLY A 84 -8.54 -2.36 -8.21
CA GLY A 84 -9.59 -2.30 -9.23
C GLY A 84 -9.22 -1.53 -10.50
N VAL A 85 -7.93 -1.20 -10.68
CA VAL A 85 -7.42 -0.60 -11.92
C VAL A 85 -7.21 -1.72 -12.93
N TYR A 86 -8.21 -2.03 -13.76
CA TYR A 86 -8.18 -3.15 -14.72
C TYR A 86 -7.89 -4.52 -14.07
N GLU A 87 -8.50 -4.83 -12.92
CA GLU A 87 -8.20 -6.05 -12.13
C GLU A 87 -6.77 -6.12 -11.58
N ASN A 88 -6.12 -4.97 -11.44
CA ASN A 88 -4.75 -4.87 -10.97
C ASN A 88 -4.61 -3.82 -9.86
N LEU A 89 -3.41 -3.80 -9.29
CA LEU A 89 -2.94 -2.89 -8.27
C LEU A 89 -2.07 -1.82 -8.87
N ARG A 90 -2.26 -0.59 -8.42
CA ARG A 90 -1.40 0.54 -8.76
C ARG A 90 -0.75 1.08 -7.49
N ILE A 91 0.58 1.07 -7.43
CA ILE A 91 1.32 1.66 -6.32
C ILE A 91 1.13 3.18 -6.33
N VAL A 92 0.74 3.76 -5.19
CA VAL A 92 0.49 5.21 -5.09
C VAL A 92 1.29 5.92 -4.00
N GLY A 93 1.66 5.24 -2.91
CA GLY A 93 2.36 5.88 -1.81
C GLY A 93 3.17 4.92 -0.95
N THR A 94 4.09 5.45 -0.15
CA THR A 94 4.87 4.69 0.84
C THR A 94 5.13 5.53 2.08
N ASP A 95 5.20 4.91 3.26
CA ASP A 95 5.65 5.59 4.49
C ASP A 95 7.18 5.65 4.63
N SER A 96 7.92 4.93 3.78
CA SER A 96 9.38 4.81 3.87
C SER A 96 10.12 5.82 3.00
N GLU A 97 10.94 6.67 3.63
CA GLU A 97 11.86 7.57 2.92
C GLU A 97 12.93 6.80 2.12
N GLU A 98 13.27 5.57 2.51
CA GLU A 98 14.23 4.75 1.80
C GLU A 98 13.67 4.29 0.45
N LEU A 99 12.39 3.89 0.41
CA LEU A 99 11.72 3.51 -0.84
C LEU A 99 11.62 4.67 -1.83
N VAL A 100 11.53 5.92 -1.34
CA VAL A 100 11.51 7.12 -2.20
C VAL A 100 12.84 7.35 -2.92
N LYS A 101 13.96 6.88 -2.36
CA LYS A 101 15.30 7.03 -2.95
C LYS A 101 15.64 5.92 -3.94
N LYS A 102 14.81 4.87 -4.02
CA LYS A 102 15.03 3.73 -4.91
C LYS A 102 14.58 4.01 -6.33
N THR A 103 15.17 3.26 -7.26
CA THR A 103 14.72 3.26 -8.65
C THR A 103 13.34 2.60 -8.77
N ARG A 104 12.64 2.91 -9.86
CA ARG A 104 11.36 2.30 -10.19
C ARG A 104 11.39 0.77 -10.10
N ASP A 105 12.37 0.14 -10.72
CA ASP A 105 12.44 -1.32 -10.81
C ASP A 105 12.72 -1.96 -9.45
N GLU A 106 13.50 -1.31 -8.59
CA GLU A 106 13.70 -1.75 -7.21
C GLU A 106 12.39 -1.69 -6.39
N VAL A 107 11.64 -0.59 -6.49
CA VAL A 107 10.36 -0.45 -5.75
C VAL A 107 9.36 -1.50 -6.23
N ILE A 108 9.25 -1.71 -7.54
CA ILE A 108 8.36 -2.73 -8.11
C ILE A 108 8.80 -4.12 -7.66
N LYS A 109 10.09 -4.42 -7.70
CA LYS A 109 10.61 -5.72 -7.25
C LYS A 109 10.28 -5.96 -5.78
N ILE A 110 10.53 -4.99 -4.90
CA ILE A 110 10.20 -5.11 -3.47
C ILE A 110 8.71 -5.42 -3.27
N PHE A 111 7.85 -4.71 -3.99
CA PHE A 111 6.41 -4.91 -3.90
C PHE A 111 6.00 -6.30 -4.40
N THR A 112 6.48 -6.70 -5.58
CA THR A 112 6.16 -8.00 -6.17
C THR A 112 6.70 -9.15 -5.30
N ASP A 113 7.96 -9.07 -4.85
CA ASP A 113 8.59 -10.08 -3.99
C ASP A 113 7.79 -10.27 -2.70
N ALA A 114 7.29 -9.17 -2.11
CA ALA A 114 6.48 -9.22 -0.89
C ALA A 114 5.10 -9.86 -1.10
N LEU A 115 4.52 -9.74 -2.29
CA LEU A 115 3.25 -10.40 -2.62
C LEU A 115 3.44 -11.87 -3.04
N GLU A 116 4.52 -12.18 -3.75
CA GLU A 116 4.85 -13.55 -4.18
C GLU A 116 5.29 -14.43 -3.01
N ASN A 117 6.01 -13.86 -2.03
CA ASN A 117 6.55 -14.58 -0.88
C ASN A 117 6.10 -13.93 0.45
N PRO A 118 4.80 -13.96 0.77
CA PRO A 118 4.26 -13.21 1.89
C PRO A 118 4.70 -13.73 3.26
N GLU A 119 5.07 -15.00 3.37
CA GLU A 119 5.58 -15.56 4.63
C GLU A 119 7.00 -15.09 4.94
N GLU A 120 7.87 -15.06 3.94
CA GLU A 120 9.27 -14.64 4.08
C GLU A 120 9.40 -13.14 4.42
N ASN A 121 8.41 -12.34 4.00
CA ASN A 121 8.40 -10.89 4.16
C ASN A 121 7.42 -10.40 5.23
N ASP A 122 6.86 -11.32 6.03
CA ASP A 122 5.78 -11.09 7.00
C ASP A 122 4.73 -10.08 6.47
N THR A 123 4.34 -10.31 5.21
CA THR A 123 3.47 -9.40 4.48
C THR A 123 2.06 -9.49 5.05
N LYS A 124 1.48 -8.33 5.38
CA LYS A 124 0.07 -8.21 5.74
C LYS A 124 -0.64 -7.24 4.81
N LEU A 125 -1.88 -7.60 4.45
CA LEU A 125 -2.80 -6.71 3.76
C LEU A 125 -3.68 -6.01 4.78
N ILE A 126 -3.65 -4.68 4.77
CA ILE A 126 -4.54 -3.83 5.55
C ILE A 126 -5.56 -3.23 4.60
N LEU A 127 -6.83 -3.49 4.86
CA LEU A 127 -7.96 -3.10 4.01
C LEU A 127 -8.93 -2.22 4.79
N SER A 128 -9.71 -1.41 4.07
CA SER A 128 -10.92 -0.82 4.66
C SER A 128 -11.88 -1.91 5.13
N ASN A 129 -12.63 -1.65 6.21
CA ASN A 129 -13.75 -2.50 6.61
C ASN A 129 -14.72 -2.78 5.46
N ASP A 130 -14.97 -1.74 4.65
CA ASP A 130 -15.87 -1.76 3.49
C ASP A 130 -15.24 -2.36 2.23
N SER A 131 -13.98 -2.85 2.30
CA SER A 131 -13.32 -3.44 1.14
C SER A 131 -13.95 -4.77 0.74
N GLU A 132 -14.25 -4.90 -0.56
CA GLU A 132 -14.78 -6.10 -1.20
C GLU A 132 -13.68 -7.05 -1.69
N VAL A 133 -12.40 -6.76 -1.43
CA VAL A 133 -11.31 -7.70 -1.70
C VAL A 133 -11.57 -8.98 -0.91
N LYS A 134 -11.76 -10.09 -1.64
CA LYS A 134 -12.18 -11.40 -1.13
C LYS A 134 -11.07 -12.42 -1.20
#